data_AF-A0AAN9US72-F1
#
_entry.id   AF-A0AAN9US72-F1
#
_cell.length_a   1.000
_cell.length_b   1.000
_cell.length_c   1.000
_cell.angle_alpha   90.00
_cell.angle_beta   90.00
_cell.angle_gamma   90.00
#
_symmetry.space_group_name_H-M   'P 1'
#
loop_
_entity.id
_entity.type
_entity.pdbx_description
1 polymer ?
#
loop_
_entity_poly.entity_id
_entity_poly.type
_entity_poly.pdbx_seq_one_letter_code
_entity_poly.pdbx_strand_id
1 'polypeptide(L)' 'MRIPGQNRMCELRYQRCTTCKKVWQAHKKLASCESQDPDARCPDSLCMYVGNPRKPIKSECVECRNERELREALEEDDSA' A
#
# COMPACT_ATOMS: atom_id res chain seq x y z
N MET A 1 21.99 -13.50 -25.79
CA MET A 1 22.05 -12.47 -24.73
C MET A 1 20.74 -12.54 -23.96
N ARG A 2 20.72 -13.07 -22.73
CA ARG A 2 19.54 -13.10 -21.84
C ARG A 2 19.79 -12.07 -20.76
N ILE A 3 18.97 -11.03 -20.68
CA ILE A 3 19.09 -10.00 -19.63
C ILE A 3 18.52 -10.61 -18.35
N PRO A 4 19.32 -10.88 -17.31
CA PRO A 4 18.83 -11.38 -16.04
C PRO A 4 18.22 -10.20 -15.24
N GLY A 5 16.99 -10.34 -14.73
CA GLY A 5 16.51 -9.51 -13.62
C GLY A 5 15.60 -8.32 -13.95
N GLN A 6 14.56 -8.48 -14.75
CA GLN A 6 13.51 -7.46 -14.89
C GLN A 6 12.10 -8.06 -14.85
N ASN A 7 11.58 -8.26 -13.65
CA ASN A 7 10.14 -8.35 -13.43
C ASN A 7 9.68 -7.55 -12.20
N ARG A 8 10.44 -6.49 -11.85
CA ARG A 8 10.19 -5.59 -10.70
C ARG A 8 9.08 -4.57 -10.98
N MET A 9 7.85 -5.05 -11.18
CA MET A 9 6.71 -4.17 -11.46
C MET A 9 5.87 -3.93 -10.20
N CYS A 10 5.59 -2.65 -9.94
CA CYS A 10 4.73 -2.21 -8.85
C CYS A 10 3.52 -1.48 -9.45
N GLU A 11 2.33 -1.74 -8.94
CA GLU A 11 1.16 -0.93 -9.27
C GLU A 11 1.06 0.27 -8.32
N LEU A 12 0.85 1.45 -8.90
CA LEU A 12 0.53 2.66 -8.16
C LEU A 12 -0.97 2.90 -8.22
N ARG A 13 -1.63 2.88 -7.06
CA ARG A 13 -3.07 3.10 -6.93
C ARG A 13 -3.33 4.30 -6.04
N TYR A 14 -4.22 5.18 -6.45
CA TYR A 14 -4.70 6.25 -5.57
C TYR A 14 -5.69 5.69 -4.57
N GLN A 15 -5.44 5.94 -3.30
CA GLN A 15 -6.31 5.54 -2.19
C GLN A 15 -6.76 6.76 -1.39
N ARG A 16 -7.94 6.65 -0.79
CA ARG A 16 -8.51 7.67 0.10
C ARG A 16 -8.94 7.04 1.42
N CYS A 17 -8.51 7.64 2.53
CA CYS A 17 -8.82 7.18 3.87
C CYS A 17 -10.33 7.27 4.09
N THR A 18 -10.96 6.20 4.56
CA THR A 18 -12.36 6.21 4.98
C THR A 18 -12.58 7.08 6.21
N THR A 19 -11.58 7.19 7.08
CA THR A 19 -11.61 7.92 8.35
C THR A 19 -11.23 9.40 8.17
N CYS A 20 -9.94 9.70 7.99
CA CYS A 20 -9.43 11.08 7.92
C CYS A 20 -9.50 11.72 6.51
N LYS A 21 -10.02 11.01 5.51
CA LYS A 21 -10.15 11.45 4.10
C LYS A 21 -8.84 11.80 3.37
N LYS A 22 -7.67 11.59 3.98
CA LYS A 22 -6.34 11.72 3.36
C LYS A 22 -6.26 10.90 2.07
N VAL A 23 -5.62 11.45 1.04
CA VAL A 23 -5.40 10.77 -0.25
C VAL A 23 -3.91 10.48 -0.39
N TRP A 24 -3.55 9.27 -0.80
CA TRP A 24 -2.16 8.88 -1.04
C TRP A 24 -2.03 7.90 -2.21
N GLN A 25 -0.81 7.74 -2.70
CA GLN A 25 -0.47 6.69 -3.66
C GLN A 25 0.04 5.46 -2.91
N ALA A 26 -0.69 4.37 -3.02
CA ALA A 26 -0.30 3.08 -2.51
C ALA A 26 0.48 2.31 -3.58
N HIS A 27 1.59 1.70 -3.17
CA HIS A 27 2.37 0.80 -4.01
C HIS A 27 1.91 -0.63 -3.72
N LYS A 28 1.51 -1.37 -4.75
CA LYS A 28 1.22 -2.79 -4.66
C LYS A 28 2.23 -3.55 -5.49
N LYS A 29 3.06 -4.36 -4.85
CA LYS A 29 3.97 -5.26 -5.56
C LYS A 29 3.16 -6.31 -6.31
N LEU A 30 3.49 -6.51 -7.58
CA LEU A 30 2.96 -7.65 -8.33
C LEU A 30 3.74 -8.91 -7.95
N ALA A 31 3.14 -10.07 -8.20
CA ALA A 31 3.80 -11.37 -7.97
C ALA A 31 5.10 -11.54 -8.77
N SER A 32 5.26 -10.75 -9.84
CA SER A 32 6.50 -10.66 -10.61
C SER A 32 7.63 -9.93 -9.85
N CYS A 33 7.32 -9.14 -8.81
CA CYS A 33 8.32 -8.43 -8.04
C CYS A 33 9.15 -9.40 -7.20
N GLU A 34 10.37 -9.67 -7.65
CA GLU A 34 11.34 -10.56 -6.97
C GLU A 34 11.93 -9.97 -5.68
N SER A 35 11.54 -8.75 -5.27
CA SER A 35 12.06 -8.11 -4.07
C SER A 35 11.32 -8.57 -2.81
N GLN A 36 12.05 -9.29 -1.95
CA GLN A 36 11.58 -9.72 -0.63
C GLN A 36 11.49 -8.56 0.38
N ASP A 37 12.20 -7.46 0.17
CA ASP A 37 12.17 -6.29 1.08
C ASP A 37 10.87 -5.52 0.88
N PRO A 38 9.93 -5.49 1.87
CA PRO A 38 8.61 -4.87 1.77
C PRO A 38 8.65 -3.37 1.38
N ASP A 39 9.71 -2.65 1.75
CA ASP A 39 9.87 -1.22 1.51
C ASP A 39 10.57 -0.90 0.18
N ALA A 40 11.13 -1.92 -0.48
CA ALA A 40 11.74 -1.75 -1.78
C ALA A 40 10.72 -1.26 -2.82
N ARG A 41 10.91 -0.03 -3.29
CA ARG A 41 10.13 0.55 -4.38
C ARG A 41 10.72 0.12 -5.71
N CYS A 42 9.84 -0.23 -6.65
CA CYS A 42 10.24 -0.39 -8.03
C CYS A 42 10.70 0.97 -8.60
N PRO A 43 11.68 1.01 -9.52
CA PRO A 43 11.99 2.23 -10.27
C PRO A 43 10.73 2.80 -10.93
N ASP A 44 10.61 4.12 -11.04
CA ASP A 44 9.42 4.78 -11.62
C ASP A 44 9.09 4.28 -13.04
N SER A 45 10.12 3.94 -13.82
CA SER A 45 9.97 3.37 -15.17
C SER A 45 9.30 1.99 -15.20
N LEU A 46 9.19 1.32 -14.04
CA LEU A 46 8.57 0.01 -13.85
C LEU A 46 7.33 0.10 -12.94
N CYS A 47 6.88 1.31 -12.61
CA CYS A 47 5.65 1.55 -11.89
C CYS A 47 4.49 1.76 -12.87
N MET A 48 3.43 0.98 -12.73
CA MET A 48 2.22 1.12 -13.54
C MET A 48 1.13 1.81 -12.73
N TYR A 49 0.64 2.95 -13.19
CA TYR A 49 -0.52 3.60 -12.59
C TYR A 49 -1.79 2.81 -12.91
N VAL A 50 -2.49 2.36 -11.87
CA VAL A 50 -3.71 1.56 -12.01
C VAL A 50 -4.89 2.32 -11.39
N GLY A 51 -5.95 2.45 -12.19
CA GLY A 51 -7.19 3.14 -11.80
C GLY A 51 -7.23 4.61 -12.20
N ASN A 52 -8.28 5.32 -11.76
CA ASN A 52 -8.49 6.73 -12.08
C ASN A 52 -8.12 7.61 -10.88
N PRO A 53 -7.16 8.55 -11.00
CA PRO A 53 -6.77 9.46 -9.91
C PRO A 53 -7.93 10.28 -9.33
N ARG A 54 -8.95 10.57 -10.15
CA ARG A 54 -10.16 11.30 -9.72
C ARG A 54 -11.14 10.43 -8.94
N LYS A 55 -10.97 9.11 -8.96
CA LYS A 55 -11.79 8.12 -8.25
C LYS A 55 -10.89 7.21 -7.40
N PRO A 56 -10.28 7.72 -6.32
CA PRO A 56 -9.41 6.94 -5.46
C PRO A 56 -10.19 5.79 -4.80
N ILE A 57 -9.52 4.66 -4.62
CA ILE A 57 -10.07 3.49 -3.94
C ILE A 57 -10.22 3.82 -2.45
N LYS A 58 -11.37 3.49 -1.85
CA LYS A 58 -11.55 3.66 -0.41
C LYS A 58 -10.71 2.61 0.33
N SER A 59 -9.84 3.06 1.22
CA SER A 59 -9.03 2.23 2.10
C SER A 59 -8.77 2.98 3.39
N GLU A 60 -8.03 2.41 4.32
CA GLU A 60 -7.62 3.07 5.54
C GLU A 60 -6.13 3.41 5.50
N CYS A 61 -5.75 4.61 6.00
CA CYS A 61 -4.36 4.96 6.11
C CYS A 61 -3.70 4.28 7.31
N VAL A 62 -2.37 4.14 7.27
CA VAL A 62 -1.58 3.50 8.33
C VAL A 62 -1.85 4.13 9.70
N GLU A 63 -1.96 5.45 9.77
CA GLU A 63 -2.23 6.17 11.02
C GLU A 63 -3.58 5.76 11.63
N CYS A 64 -4.67 5.88 10.88
CA CYS A 64 -6.01 5.52 11.38
C CYS A 64 -6.14 4.01 11.65
N ARG A 65 -5.44 3.17 10.89
CA ARG A 65 -5.38 1.73 11.13
C ARG A 65 -4.72 1.44 12.46
N ASN A 66 -3.53 2.00 12.69
CA ASN A 66 -2.78 1.80 13.93
C ASN A 66 -3.55 2.36 15.13
N GLU A 67 -4.22 3.51 15.01
CA GLU A 67 -5.05 4.07 16.08
C GLU A 67 -6.22 3.17 16.46
N ARG A 68 -6.89 2.55 15.47
CA ARG A 68 -7.96 1.58 15.75
C ARG A 68 -7.38 0.32 16.38
N GLU A 69 -6.34 -0.27 15.79
CA GLU A 69 -5.70 -1.50 16.31
C GLU A 69 -5.22 -1.29 17.76
N LEU A 70 -4.66 -0.11 18.07
CA LEU A 70 -4.28 0.24 19.44
C LEU A 70 -5.49 0.35 20.38
N ARG A 71 -6.59 0.95 19.92
CA ARG A 71 -7.82 1.06 20.71
C ARG A 71 -8.43 -0.31 21.00
N GLU A 72 -8.52 -1.16 19.97
CA GLU A 72 -9.01 -2.54 20.09
C GLU A 72 -8.17 -3.34 21.10
N ALA A 73 -6.84 -3.22 21.03
CA ALA A 73 -5.93 -3.89 21.98
C ALA A 73 -6.10 -3.41 23.43
N LEU A 74 -6.38 -2.12 23.65
CA LEU A 74 -6.62 -1.57 25.00
C LEU A 74 -7.99 -1.98 25.56
N GLU A 75 -9.01 -2.11 24.70
CA GLU A 75 -10.35 -2.56 25.09
C GLU A 75 -10.36 -4.06 25.45
N GLU A 76 -9.51 -4.88 24.82
CA GLU A 76 -9.32 -6.29 25.18
C GLU A 76 -8.60 -6.48 26.53
N ASP A 77 -7.68 -5.58 26.92
CA ASP A 77 -6.90 -5.67 28.17
C ASP A 77 -7.71 -5.24 29.41
N ASP A 78 -8.64 -4.28 29.27
CA ASP A 78 -9.54 -3.83 30.35
C ASP A 78 -10.63 -4.88 30.71
N SER A 79 -10.76 -5.93 29.88
CA SER A 79 -11.75 -7.00 30.02
C SER A 79 -11.17 -8.30 30.60
N ALA A 80 -9.92 -8.30 31.07
CA ALA A 80 -9.18 -9.48 31.56
C ALA A 80 -9.07 -9.56 33.10
#